data_AF-A0AAQ1GPE5-F1
#
_entry.id   AF-A0AAQ1GPE5-F1
#
_cell.length_a   1.000
_cell.length_b   1.000
_cell.length_c   1.000
_cell.angle_alpha   90.00
_cell.angle_beta   90.00
_cell.angle_gamma   90.00
#
_symmetry.space_group_name_H-M   'P 1'
#
loop_
_entity.id
_entity.type
_entity.pdbx_description
1 polymer ?
#
loop_
_entity_poly.entity_id
_entity_poly.type
_entity_poly.pdbx_seq_one_letter_code
_entity_poly.pdbx_strand_id
1 'polypeptide(L)'
;MSSKLKHLITHCLAFLITAGFAALVLYMRPTLTKDAATTVGSVGSFITLYGVVFALIELAYTRSAAELAATAAKRVFDAMSRLGAVEQITDCQAYIKTAVACIDDGVAVPSAVMLDIVKIYSRVFQVQLEDASSEHRKNRSLLEAYRFDSARYDSFNAQGKTAITSSSGSARRSPPHPYAKTRQALIAMAGQLSSHQSKHTTFAEIRQ
;
A
#
# COMPACT_ATOMS: atom_id res chain seq x y z
N MET A 1 27.97 19.06 -12.68
CA MET A 1 28.13 20.19 -11.72
C MET A 1 27.26 19.92 -10.50
N SER A 2 27.84 19.76 -9.30
CA SER A 2 27.13 19.36 -8.05
C SER A 2 26.04 20.36 -7.64
N SER A 3 24.93 19.92 -7.03
CA SER A 3 23.82 20.83 -6.62
C SER A 3 24.29 21.88 -5.61
N LYS A 4 25.24 21.51 -4.74
CA LYS A 4 25.90 22.42 -3.79
C LYS A 4 26.68 23.53 -4.50
N LEU A 5 27.33 23.22 -5.62
CA LEU A 5 28.08 24.19 -6.41
C LEU A 5 27.15 25.18 -7.12
N LYS A 6 26.01 24.71 -7.65
CA LYS A 6 24.99 25.59 -8.22
C LYS A 6 24.40 26.54 -7.17
N HIS A 7 24.07 26.01 -6.00
CA HIS A 7 23.53 26.79 -4.89
C HIS A 7 24.50 27.88 -4.40
N LEU A 8 25.79 27.53 -4.27
CA LEU A 8 26.84 28.48 -3.94
C LEU A 8 26.99 29.58 -5.01
N ILE A 9 26.98 29.20 -6.29
CA ILE A 9 27.05 30.16 -7.41
C ILE A 9 25.87 31.13 -7.37
N THR A 10 24.64 30.65 -7.11
CA THR A 10 23.45 31.51 -7.01
C THR A 10 23.57 32.55 -5.91
N HIS A 11 24.06 32.16 -4.72
CA HIS A 11 24.31 33.08 -3.61
C HIS A 11 25.42 34.09 -3.93
N CYS A 12 26.53 33.64 -4.50
CA CYS A 12 27.61 34.54 -4.93
C CYS A 12 27.12 35.56 -5.97
N LEU A 13 26.30 35.13 -6.92
CA LEU A 13 25.78 36.00 -7.96
C LEU A 13 24.76 37.01 -7.40
N ALA A 14 23.89 36.59 -6.49
CA ALA A 14 22.97 37.47 -5.77
C ALA A 14 23.72 38.52 -4.92
N PHE A 15 24.79 38.10 -4.25
CA PHE A 15 25.65 39.01 -3.49
C PHE A 15 26.31 40.05 -4.40
N LEU A 16 26.92 39.63 -5.52
CA LEU A 16 27.57 40.53 -6.48
C LEU A 16 26.58 41.54 -7.08
N ILE A 17 25.37 41.11 -7.42
CA ILE A 17 24.31 42.01 -7.92
C ILE A 17 23.92 43.02 -6.85
N THR A 18 23.69 42.57 -5.61
CA THR A 18 23.27 43.47 -4.53
C THR A 18 24.37 44.46 -4.15
N ALA A 19 25.63 44.00 -4.12
CA ALA A 19 26.79 44.85 -3.88
C ALA A 19 27.02 45.85 -5.02
N GLY A 20 26.91 45.41 -6.28
CA GLY A 20 27.01 46.28 -7.46
C GLY A 20 25.90 47.34 -7.49
N PHE A 21 24.67 46.96 -7.14
CA PHE A 21 23.56 47.89 -7.02
C PHE A 21 23.77 48.90 -5.87
N ALA A 22 24.24 48.43 -4.71
CA ALA A 22 24.59 49.30 -3.59
C ALA A 22 25.68 50.32 -3.99
N ALA A 23 26.76 49.87 -4.64
CA ALA A 23 27.82 50.74 -5.12
C ALA A 23 27.30 51.78 -6.14
N LEU A 24 26.43 51.37 -7.06
CA LEU A 24 25.80 52.28 -8.03
C LEU A 24 24.93 53.34 -7.35
N VAL A 25 24.12 52.96 -6.37
CA VAL A 25 23.27 53.89 -5.62
C VAL A 25 24.11 54.89 -4.82
N LEU A 26 25.15 54.42 -4.13
CA LEU A 26 26.05 55.29 -3.36
C LEU A 26 26.83 56.25 -4.27
N TYR A 27 27.22 55.81 -5.47
CA TYR A 27 27.85 56.67 -6.48
C TYR A 27 26.89 57.77 -6.98
N MET A 28 25.64 57.41 -7.29
CA MET A 28 24.63 58.36 -7.78
C MET A 28 24.08 59.29 -6.70
N ARG A 29 24.16 58.88 -5.43
CA ARG A 29 23.65 59.63 -4.26
C ARG A 29 24.74 59.77 -3.20
N PRO A 30 25.78 60.60 -3.45
CA PRO A 30 26.87 60.80 -2.50
C PRO A 30 26.41 61.43 -1.17
N THR A 31 25.20 62.00 -1.13
CA THR A 31 24.55 62.45 0.11
C THR A 31 24.37 61.34 1.14
N LEU A 32 24.33 60.07 0.72
CA LEU A 32 24.17 58.90 1.59
C LEU A 32 25.47 58.51 2.33
N THR A 33 26.60 59.12 1.97
CA THR A 33 27.92 58.88 2.59
C THR A 33 28.50 60.12 3.26
N LYS A 34 27.69 61.17 3.47
CA LYS A 34 28.19 62.47 3.96
C LYS A 34 28.44 62.50 5.47
N ASP A 35 27.66 61.74 6.23
CA ASP A 35 27.81 61.62 7.68
C ASP A 35 27.75 60.16 8.11
N ALA A 36 28.31 59.85 9.27
CA ALA A 36 28.42 58.48 9.75
C ALA A 36 27.05 57.82 9.96
N ALA A 37 26.04 58.57 10.39
CA ALA A 37 24.71 58.02 10.67
C ALA A 37 23.98 57.61 9.39
N THR A 38 23.96 58.48 8.37
CA THR A 38 23.38 58.14 7.05
C THR A 38 24.15 57.05 6.33
N THR A 39 25.47 57.01 6.47
CA THR A 39 26.32 55.95 5.89
C THR A 39 25.98 54.58 6.49
N VAL A 40 25.95 54.49 7.82
CA VAL A 40 25.63 53.24 8.53
C VAL A 40 24.20 52.80 8.22
N GLY A 41 23.23 53.73 8.18
CA GLY A 41 21.85 53.43 7.80
C GLY A 41 21.73 52.91 6.36
N SER A 42 22.46 53.51 5.43
CA SER A 42 22.46 53.09 4.02
C SER A 42 23.09 51.71 3.84
N VAL A 43 24.27 51.47 4.41
CA VAL A 43 24.93 50.16 4.37
C VAL A 43 24.06 49.09 5.04
N GLY A 44 23.48 49.39 6.21
CA GLY A 44 22.56 48.49 6.91
C GLY A 44 21.32 48.15 6.09
N SER A 45 20.78 49.10 5.32
CA SER A 45 19.64 48.85 4.43
C SER A 45 19.96 47.85 3.32
N PHE A 46 21.16 47.93 2.71
CA PHE A 46 21.60 47.00 1.67
C PHE A 46 21.95 45.62 2.23
N ILE A 47 22.52 45.56 3.44
CA ILE A 47 22.72 44.28 4.15
C ILE A 47 21.38 43.60 4.41
N THR A 48 20.38 44.36 4.87
CA THR A 48 19.03 43.86 5.12
C THR A 48 18.38 43.37 3.81
N LEU A 49 18.51 44.14 2.73
CA LEU A 49 18.03 43.75 1.40
C LEU A 49 18.65 42.43 0.93
N TYR A 50 19.97 42.27 1.07
CA TYR A 50 20.64 41.01 0.75
C TYR A 50 20.12 39.87 1.63
N GLY A 51 19.91 40.10 2.93
CA GLY A 51 19.34 39.12 3.84
C GLY A 51 17.98 38.59 3.39
N VAL A 52 17.12 39.46 2.85
CA VAL A 52 15.83 39.07 2.26
C VAL A 52 16.02 38.21 1.00
N VAL A 53 16.91 38.61 0.10
CA VAL A 53 17.21 37.85 -1.12
C VAL A 53 17.78 36.47 -0.78
N PHE A 54 18.70 36.40 0.18
CA PHE A 54 19.26 35.15 0.70
C PHE A 54 18.16 34.24 1.24
N ALA A 55 17.25 34.77 2.07
CA ALA A 55 16.14 34.00 2.63
C ALA A 55 15.21 33.45 1.54
N LEU A 56 14.94 34.21 0.47
CA LEU A 56 14.12 33.73 -0.65
C LEU A 56 14.79 32.59 -1.43
N ILE A 57 16.11 32.66 -1.63
CA ILE A 57 16.88 31.60 -2.30
C ILE A 57 16.85 30.31 -1.47
N GLU A 58 17.09 30.40 -0.16
CA GLU A 58 17.04 29.25 0.75
C GLU A 58 15.62 28.66 0.84
N LEU A 59 14.59 29.51 0.87
CA LEU A 59 13.19 29.07 0.89
C LEU A 59 12.81 28.32 -0.39
N ALA A 60 13.27 28.79 -1.56
CA ALA A 60 13.05 28.10 -2.82
C ALA A 60 13.78 26.74 -2.89
N TYR A 61 15.02 26.68 -2.38
CA TYR A 61 15.81 25.45 -2.36
C TYR A 61 15.21 24.40 -1.40
N THR A 62 14.81 24.82 -0.21
CA THR A 62 14.16 23.94 0.79
C THR A 62 12.82 23.40 0.30
N ARG A 63 12.00 24.23 -0.37
CA ARG A 63 10.76 23.78 -1.00
C ARG A 63 11.01 22.71 -2.07
N SER A 64 12.01 22.92 -2.94
CA SER A 64 12.37 21.94 -3.97
C SER A 64 12.86 20.61 -3.37
N ALA A 65 13.66 20.67 -2.29
CA ALA A 65 14.10 19.48 -1.57
C ALA A 65 12.93 18.75 -0.88
N ALA A 66 11.99 19.49 -0.30
CA ALA A 66 10.78 18.93 0.32
C ALA A 66 9.87 18.26 -0.70
N GLU A 67 9.68 18.85 -1.89
CA GLU A 67 8.92 18.25 -2.98
C GLU A 67 9.58 16.95 -3.50
N LEU A 68 10.91 16.93 -3.58
CA LEU A 68 11.67 15.73 -3.94
C LEU A 68 11.50 14.63 -2.89
N ALA A 69 11.58 14.97 -1.60
CA ALA A 69 11.39 14.05 -0.49
C ALA A 69 9.95 13.51 -0.45
N ALA A 70 8.94 14.36 -0.66
CA ALA A 70 7.54 13.95 -0.73
C ALA A 70 7.29 12.98 -1.90
N THR A 71 7.92 13.23 -3.05
CA THR A 71 7.83 12.35 -4.23
C THR A 71 8.48 11.00 -3.95
N ALA A 72 9.65 10.98 -3.31
CA ALA A 72 10.32 9.74 -2.91
C ALA A 72 9.50 8.96 -1.86
N ALA A 73 8.96 9.64 -0.85
CA ALA A 73 8.10 9.05 0.16
C ALA A 73 6.83 8.44 -0.45
N LYS A 74 6.20 9.13 -1.42
CA LYS A 74 5.05 8.59 -2.15
C LYS A 74 5.39 7.32 -2.90
N ARG A 75 6.55 7.27 -3.57
CA ARG A 75 7.01 6.04 -4.26
C ARG A 75 7.23 4.87 -3.30
N VAL A 76 7.82 5.14 -2.14
CA VAL A 76 8.00 4.12 -1.08
C VAL A 76 6.66 3.65 -0.54
N PHE A 77 5.73 4.58 -0.26
CA PHE A 77 4.39 4.25 0.19
C PHE A 77 3.62 3.40 -0.84
N ASP A 78 3.70 3.75 -2.12
CA ASP A 78 3.09 2.98 -3.21
C ASP A 78 3.71 1.57 -3.30
N ALA A 79 5.03 1.44 -3.12
CA ALA A 79 5.72 0.15 -3.08
C ALA A 79 5.33 -0.69 -1.86
N MET A 80 5.26 -0.08 -0.66
CA MET A 80 4.83 -0.76 0.56
C MET A 80 3.36 -1.19 0.49
N SER A 81 2.48 -0.36 -0.07
CA SER A 81 1.08 -0.71 -0.28
C SER A 81 0.92 -1.91 -1.22
N ARG A 82 1.77 -2.00 -2.25
CA ARG A 82 1.82 -3.18 -3.14
C ARG A 82 2.32 -4.43 -2.41
N LEU A 83 3.35 -4.31 -1.58
CA LEU A 83 3.85 -5.43 -0.78
C LEU A 83 2.79 -5.93 0.21
N GLY A 84 2.09 -5.04 0.91
CA GLY A 84 1.00 -5.41 1.80
C GLY A 84 -0.18 -6.08 1.08
N ALA A 85 -0.45 -5.73 -0.18
CA ALA A 85 -1.43 -6.42 -1.00
C ALA A 85 -0.99 -7.85 -1.36
N VAL A 86 0.30 -8.06 -1.65
CA VAL A 86 0.86 -9.39 -1.93
C VAL A 86 0.86 -10.28 -0.68
N GLU A 87 1.16 -9.71 0.48
CA GLU A 87 1.10 -10.41 1.78
C GLU A 87 -0.33 -10.91 2.06
N GLN A 88 -1.33 -10.04 1.91
CA GLN A 88 -2.75 -10.43 2.08
C GLN A 88 -3.17 -11.56 1.13
N ILE A 89 -2.73 -11.54 -0.13
CA ILE A 89 -3.00 -12.63 -1.08
C ILE A 89 -2.36 -13.94 -0.62
N THR A 90 -1.13 -13.87 -0.11
CA THR A 90 -0.37 -15.03 0.37
C THR A 90 -1.02 -15.65 1.61
N ASP A 91 -1.46 -14.82 2.57
CA ASP A 91 -2.20 -15.26 3.75
C ASP A 91 -3.52 -15.94 3.36
N CYS A 92 -4.25 -15.34 2.42
CA CYS A 92 -5.49 -15.93 1.92
C CYS A 92 -5.27 -17.30 1.28
N GLN A 93 -4.17 -17.49 0.54
CA GLN A 93 -3.80 -18.79 -0.02
C GLN A 93 -3.44 -19.80 1.08
N ALA A 94 -2.78 -19.37 2.15
CA ALA A 94 -2.49 -20.23 3.29
C ALA A 94 -3.78 -20.69 3.99
N TYR A 95 -4.72 -19.78 4.26
CA TYR A 95 -6.02 -20.14 4.83
C TYR A 95 -6.81 -21.08 3.92
N ILE A 96 -6.78 -20.87 2.61
CA ILE A 96 -7.44 -21.77 1.65
C ILE A 96 -6.82 -23.17 1.72
N LYS A 97 -5.49 -23.30 1.79
CA LYS A 97 -4.82 -24.61 1.94
C LYS A 97 -5.25 -25.31 3.24
N THR A 98 -5.31 -24.57 4.35
CA THR A 98 -5.82 -25.11 5.62
C THR A 98 -7.26 -25.57 5.50
N ALA A 99 -8.13 -24.79 4.87
CA ALA A 99 -9.53 -25.14 4.67
C ALA A 99 -9.71 -26.39 3.79
N VAL A 100 -8.94 -26.50 2.70
CA VAL A 100 -8.95 -27.70 1.85
C VAL A 100 -8.45 -28.93 2.61
N ALA A 101 -7.38 -28.81 3.40
CA ALA A 101 -6.88 -29.90 4.22
C ALA A 101 -7.92 -30.38 5.25
N CYS A 102 -8.59 -29.47 5.96
CA CYS A 102 -9.67 -29.84 6.89
C CYS A 102 -10.80 -30.59 6.18
N ILE A 103 -11.20 -30.14 4.99
CA ILE A 103 -12.21 -30.82 4.19
C ILE A 103 -11.71 -32.20 3.76
N ASP A 104 -10.47 -32.34 3.30
CA ASP A 104 -9.90 -33.62 2.87
C ASP A 104 -9.78 -34.62 4.04
N ASP A 105 -9.52 -34.11 5.25
CA ASP A 105 -9.48 -34.89 6.49
C ASP A 105 -10.88 -35.19 7.07
N GLY A 106 -11.95 -34.68 6.45
CA GLY A 106 -13.34 -34.85 6.91
C GLY A 106 -13.68 -34.06 8.19
N VAL A 107 -12.87 -33.07 8.54
CA VAL A 107 -13.02 -32.19 9.70
C VAL A 107 -13.69 -30.87 9.29
N ALA A 108 -14.53 -30.32 10.16
CA ALA A 108 -15.13 -29.01 9.91
C ALA A 108 -14.05 -27.92 9.86
N VAL A 109 -14.03 -27.14 8.78
CA VAL A 109 -13.17 -25.95 8.67
C VAL A 109 -13.54 -24.94 9.77
N PRO A 110 -12.57 -24.42 10.55
CA PRO A 110 -12.84 -23.40 11.55
C PRO A 110 -13.52 -22.15 10.96
N SER A 111 -14.55 -21.63 11.64
CA SER A 111 -15.33 -20.47 11.16
C SER A 111 -14.46 -19.21 10.95
N ALA A 112 -13.43 -19.02 11.78
CA ALA A 112 -12.47 -17.93 11.64
C ALA A 112 -11.70 -18.02 10.31
N VAL A 113 -11.20 -19.21 9.94
CA VAL A 113 -10.49 -19.45 8.69
C VAL A 113 -11.39 -19.13 7.49
N MET A 114 -12.65 -19.59 7.49
CA MET A 114 -13.59 -19.27 6.40
C MET A 114 -13.94 -17.78 6.33
N LEU A 115 -14.06 -17.10 7.48
CA LEU A 115 -14.31 -15.65 7.53
C LEU A 115 -13.13 -14.88 6.94
N ASP A 116 -11.90 -15.24 7.30
CA ASP A 116 -10.70 -14.57 6.80
C ASP A 116 -10.52 -14.78 5.30
N ILE A 117 -10.79 -15.98 4.78
CA ILE A 117 -10.82 -16.24 3.33
C ILE A 117 -11.83 -15.32 2.64
N VAL A 118 -13.09 -15.28 3.10
CA VAL A 118 -14.12 -14.45 2.48
C VAL A 118 -13.76 -12.97 2.54
N LYS A 119 -13.24 -12.49 3.68
CA LYS A 119 -12.89 -11.08 3.89
C LYS A 119 -11.74 -10.66 2.97
N ILE A 120 -10.64 -11.41 2.95
CA ILE A 120 -9.46 -11.06 2.16
C ILE A 120 -9.76 -11.20 0.67
N TYR A 121 -10.40 -12.30 0.27
CA TYR A 121 -10.78 -12.52 -1.13
C TYR A 121 -11.73 -11.43 -1.65
N SER A 122 -12.69 -10.99 -0.82
CA SER A 122 -13.62 -9.93 -1.22
C SER A 122 -12.97 -8.56 -1.38
N ARG A 123 -11.93 -8.30 -0.59
CA ARG A 123 -11.13 -7.09 -0.72
C ARG A 123 -10.30 -7.11 -2.01
N VAL A 124 -9.72 -8.26 -2.36
CA VAL A 124 -8.89 -8.41 -3.56
C VAL A 124 -9.71 -8.32 -4.84
N PHE A 125 -10.90 -8.93 -4.88
CA PHE A 125 -11.75 -9.01 -6.06
C PHE A 125 -13.03 -8.16 -5.97
N GLN A 126 -12.95 -7.00 -5.33
CA GLN A 126 -14.13 -6.13 -5.09
C GLN A 126 -14.91 -5.85 -6.37
N VAL A 127 -14.20 -5.49 -7.46
CA VAL A 127 -14.82 -5.17 -8.76
C VAL A 127 -15.53 -6.38 -9.36
N GLN A 128 -14.91 -7.55 -9.31
CA GLN A 128 -15.50 -8.77 -9.87
C GLN A 128 -16.70 -9.26 -9.05
N LEU A 129 -16.80 -8.88 -7.77
CA LEU A 129 -17.93 -9.23 -6.91
C LEU A 129 -19.17 -8.36 -7.15
N GLU A 130 -19.04 -7.21 -7.81
CA GLU A 130 -20.18 -6.36 -8.20
C GLU A 130 -21.00 -7.02 -9.32
N ASP A 131 -20.35 -7.81 -10.19
CA ASP A 131 -21.03 -8.60 -11.20
C ASP A 131 -21.73 -9.81 -10.57
N ALA A 132 -23.05 -9.83 -10.70
CA ALA A 132 -23.91 -10.89 -10.18
C ALA A 132 -23.62 -12.27 -10.77
N SER A 133 -23.10 -12.31 -11.99
CA SER A 133 -22.84 -13.53 -12.76
C SER A 133 -21.42 -14.09 -12.58
N SER A 134 -20.55 -13.35 -11.89
CA SER A 134 -19.13 -13.70 -11.80
C SER A 134 -18.89 -14.99 -11.01
N GLU A 135 -17.90 -15.76 -11.45
CA GLU A 135 -17.42 -16.94 -10.74
C GLU A 135 -16.91 -16.58 -9.34
N HIS A 136 -16.36 -15.36 -9.16
CA HIS A 136 -15.93 -14.84 -7.86
C HIS A 136 -17.08 -14.76 -6.86
N ARG A 137 -18.24 -14.24 -7.30
CA ARG A 137 -19.43 -14.11 -6.45
C ARG A 137 -20.07 -15.46 -6.15
N LYS A 138 -20.08 -16.38 -7.12
CA LYS A 138 -20.55 -17.77 -6.91
C LYS A 138 -19.71 -18.50 -5.88
N ASN A 139 -18.38 -18.45 -6.03
CA ASN A 139 -17.44 -19.08 -5.09
C ASN A 139 -17.59 -18.50 -3.68
N ARG A 140 -17.67 -17.17 -3.55
CA ARG A 140 -17.93 -16.51 -2.26
C ARG A 140 -19.24 -16.97 -1.63
N SER A 141 -20.33 -17.02 -2.41
CA SER A 141 -21.64 -17.44 -1.91
C SER A 141 -21.65 -18.89 -1.44
N LEU A 142 -20.89 -19.77 -2.10
CA LEU A 142 -20.71 -21.16 -1.68
C LEU A 142 -19.96 -21.27 -0.34
N LEU A 143 -18.94 -20.44 -0.12
CA LEU A 143 -18.23 -20.37 1.16
C LEU A 143 -19.13 -19.81 2.28
N GLU A 144 -19.93 -18.79 1.98
CA GLU A 144 -20.91 -18.25 2.95
C GLU A 144 -21.98 -19.30 3.30
N ALA A 145 -22.52 -20.01 2.30
CA ALA A 145 -23.46 -21.11 2.52
C ALA A 145 -22.84 -22.25 3.36
N TYR A 146 -21.58 -22.60 3.10
CA TYR A 146 -20.85 -23.58 3.92
C TYR A 146 -20.79 -23.16 5.39
N ARG A 147 -20.58 -21.87 5.71
CA ARG A 147 -20.52 -21.42 7.11
C ARG A 147 -21.83 -21.60 7.87
N PHE A 148 -22.97 -21.52 7.17
CA PHE A 148 -24.28 -21.79 7.77
C PHE A 148 -24.56 -23.29 7.93
N ASP A 149 -24.05 -24.13 7.02
CA ASP A 149 -24.31 -25.57 7.03
C ASP A 149 -23.28 -26.39 7.83
N SER A 150 -22.04 -25.90 7.98
CA SER A 150 -20.98 -26.59 8.73
C SER A 150 -21.30 -26.72 10.22
N ALA A 151 -22.03 -25.76 10.79
CA ALA A 151 -22.57 -25.84 12.15
C ALA A 151 -23.55 -27.02 12.33
N ARG A 152 -24.20 -27.44 11.24
CA ARG A 152 -25.13 -28.58 11.19
C ARG A 152 -24.39 -29.92 11.11
N TYR A 153 -23.17 -29.93 10.59
CA TYR A 153 -22.32 -31.12 10.50
C TYR A 153 -21.58 -31.41 11.80
N ASP A 154 -21.12 -30.39 12.53
CA ASP A 154 -20.57 -30.59 13.88
C ASP A 154 -21.61 -31.22 14.81
N SER A 155 -22.88 -30.81 14.70
CA SER A 155 -23.99 -31.42 15.44
C SER A 155 -24.34 -32.84 14.98
N PHE A 156 -24.28 -33.11 13.66
CA PHE A 156 -24.51 -34.46 13.11
C PHE A 156 -23.40 -35.46 13.45
N ASN A 157 -22.13 -35.03 13.44
CA ASN A 157 -20.99 -35.88 13.76
C ASN A 157 -20.89 -36.14 15.28
N ALA A 158 -21.27 -35.15 16.11
CA ALA A 158 -21.41 -35.35 17.56
C ALA A 158 -22.52 -36.37 17.91
N GLN A 159 -23.65 -36.35 17.17
CA GLN A 159 -24.75 -37.32 17.32
C GLN A 159 -24.45 -38.70 16.68
N GLY A 160 -23.65 -38.75 15.62
CA GLY A 160 -23.20 -40.01 14.99
C GLY A 160 -22.17 -40.75 15.85
N LYS A 161 -21.30 -40.02 16.55
CA LYS A 161 -20.26 -40.60 17.42
C LYS A 161 -20.85 -41.29 18.66
N THR A 162 -22.06 -40.94 19.08
CA THR A 162 -22.79 -41.64 20.14
C THR A 162 -23.59 -42.85 19.64
N ALA A 163 -23.88 -42.96 18.34
CA ALA A 163 -24.64 -44.07 17.76
C ALA A 163 -23.76 -45.23 17.23
N ILE A 164 -22.51 -44.97 16.83
CA ILE A 164 -21.63 -45.96 16.17
C ILE A 164 -21.09 -47.04 17.15
N THR A 165 -21.22 -46.88 18.46
CA THR A 165 -20.92 -47.96 19.43
C THR A 165 -21.93 -49.11 19.40
N SER A 166 -22.91 -49.08 18.48
CA SER A 166 -24.02 -50.04 18.47
C SER A 166 -24.59 -50.31 17.07
N SER A 167 -23.76 -50.66 16.09
CA SER A 167 -24.18 -51.58 15.00
C SER A 167 -23.03 -51.90 14.05
N SER A 168 -22.72 -53.19 13.94
CA SER A 168 -21.80 -53.76 12.96
C SER A 168 -22.40 -53.84 11.56
N GLY A 169 -21.53 -53.74 10.55
CA GLY A 169 -21.73 -54.39 9.26
C GLY A 169 -22.56 -53.67 8.21
N SER A 170 -21.93 -52.82 7.40
CA SER A 170 -22.20 -52.78 5.94
C SER A 170 -21.11 -51.97 5.24
N ALA A 171 -20.53 -52.52 4.17
CA ALA A 171 -19.60 -51.81 3.29
C ALA A 171 -20.37 -50.72 2.52
N ARG A 172 -20.59 -49.59 3.18
CA ARG A 172 -21.22 -48.40 2.59
C ARG A 172 -20.18 -47.76 1.69
N ARG A 173 -20.45 -47.69 0.37
CA ARG A 173 -19.74 -46.77 -0.53
C ARG A 173 -19.61 -45.42 0.17
N SER A 174 -18.39 -44.92 0.32
CA SER A 174 -18.12 -43.63 0.95
C SER A 174 -19.06 -42.59 0.33
N PRO A 175 -19.94 -41.95 1.12
CA PRO A 175 -20.79 -40.89 0.61
C PRO A 175 -19.95 -39.84 -0.12
N PRO A 176 -20.42 -39.24 -1.22
CA PRO A 176 -19.72 -38.10 -1.80
C PRO A 176 -19.47 -37.06 -0.71
N HIS A 177 -18.23 -36.56 -0.60
CA HIS A 177 -17.84 -35.64 0.45
C HIS A 177 -18.87 -34.50 0.52
N PRO A 178 -19.53 -34.25 1.67
CA PRO A 178 -20.67 -33.32 1.75
C PRO A 178 -20.32 -31.91 1.27
N TYR A 179 -19.03 -31.61 1.23
CA TYR A 179 -18.47 -30.31 0.85
C TYR A 179 -17.63 -30.33 -0.42
N ALA A 180 -17.83 -31.30 -1.32
CA ALA A 180 -17.09 -31.37 -2.59
C ALA A 180 -17.17 -30.06 -3.40
N LYS A 181 -18.33 -29.40 -3.42
CA LYS A 181 -18.53 -28.09 -4.08
C LYS A 181 -17.74 -26.97 -3.39
N THR A 182 -17.73 -26.93 -2.06
CA THR A 182 -16.96 -25.96 -1.28
C THR A 182 -15.46 -26.15 -1.50
N ARG A 183 -15.00 -27.40 -1.52
CA ARG A 183 -13.61 -27.74 -1.85
C ARG A 183 -13.21 -27.23 -3.24
N GLN A 184 -14.05 -27.47 -4.23
CA GLN A 184 -13.80 -27.02 -5.60
C GLN A 184 -13.78 -25.48 -5.70
N ALA A 185 -14.69 -24.80 -4.99
CA ALA A 185 -14.69 -23.34 -4.89
C ALA A 185 -13.40 -22.81 -4.24
N LEU A 186 -12.93 -23.42 -3.15
CA LEU A 186 -11.67 -23.06 -2.49
C LEU A 186 -10.47 -23.21 -3.43
N ILE A 187 -10.38 -24.32 -4.16
CA ILE A 187 -9.31 -24.55 -5.15
C ILE A 187 -9.39 -23.52 -6.29
N ALA A 188 -10.59 -23.22 -6.78
CA ALA A 188 -10.79 -22.20 -7.81
C ALA A 188 -10.37 -20.81 -7.31
N MET A 189 -10.70 -20.45 -6.06
CA MET A 189 -10.28 -19.20 -5.43
C MET A 189 -8.76 -19.11 -5.29
N ALA A 190 -8.07 -20.20 -4.92
CA ALA A 190 -6.61 -20.23 -4.88
C ALA A 190 -6.00 -19.99 -6.29
N GLY A 191 -6.57 -20.61 -7.33
CA GLY A 191 -6.14 -20.39 -8.71
C GLY A 191 -6.34 -18.94 -9.18
N GLN A 192 -7.47 -18.33 -8.84
CA GLN A 192 -7.76 -16.93 -9.13
C GLN A 192 -6.80 -15.97 -8.41
N LEU A 193 -6.52 -16.22 -7.13
CA LEU A 193 -5.54 -15.46 -6.36
C LEU A 193 -4.13 -15.57 -6.95
N SER A 194 -3.71 -16.77 -7.36
CA SER A 194 -2.41 -16.99 -8.01
C SER A 194 -2.31 -16.27 -9.35
N SER A 195 -3.37 -16.32 -10.18
CA SER A 195 -3.42 -15.56 -11.44
C SER A 195 -3.37 -14.05 -11.20
N HIS A 196 -4.09 -13.55 -10.19
CA HIS A 196 -4.09 -12.14 -9.83
C HIS A 196 -2.70 -11.69 -9.31
N GLN A 197 -2.07 -12.49 -8.46
CA GLN A 197 -0.71 -12.27 -7.98
C GLN A 197 0.27 -12.22 -9.16
N SER A 198 0.24 -13.19 -10.07
CA SER A 198 1.14 -13.23 -11.23
C SER A 198 1.04 -11.97 -12.10
N LYS A 199 -0.19 -11.49 -12.37
CA LYS A 199 -0.40 -10.23 -13.10
C LYS A 199 0.24 -9.05 -12.36
N HIS A 200 0.11 -8.99 -11.03
CA HIS A 200 0.73 -7.94 -10.23
C HIS A 200 2.26 -8.03 -10.16
N THR A 201 2.86 -9.22 -10.20
CA THR A 201 4.33 -9.40 -10.25
C THR A 201 4.90 -9.05 -11.63
N THR A 202 4.25 -9.46 -12.74
CA THR A 202 4.74 -9.20 -14.11
C THR A 202 4.76 -7.71 -14.46
N PHE A 203 3.84 -6.90 -13.92
CA PHE A 203 3.89 -5.44 -14.09
C PHE A 203 5.04 -4.75 -13.33
N ALA A 204 5.66 -5.42 -12.36
CA ALA A 204 6.81 -4.88 -11.64
C ALA A 204 8.12 -5.05 -12.42
N GLU A 205 8.25 -6.11 -13.23
CA GLU A 205 9.45 -6.39 -14.03
C GLU A 205 9.52 -5.58 -15.32
N ILE A 206 8.38 -5.18 -15.90
CA ILE A 206 8.35 -4.40 -17.16
C ILE A 206 8.67 -2.90 -16.94
N ARG A 207 8.83 -2.45 -15.69
CA ARG A 207 9.07 -1.04 -15.34
C ARG A 207 10.45 -0.74 -14.73
N GLN A 208 11.34 -1.73 -14.68
CA GLN A 208 12.78 -1.52 -14.45
C GLN A 208 13.48 -1.15 -15.75
#